data_AF-A0A0D2L940-F1
#
_entry.id   AF-A0A0D2L940-F1
#
_cell.length_a   1.000
_cell.length_b   1.000
_cell.length_c   1.000
_cell.angle_alpha   90.00
_cell.angle_beta   90.00
_cell.angle_gamma   90.00
#
_symmetry.space_group_name_H-M   'P 1'
#
loop_
_entity.id
_entity.type
_entity.pdbx_description
1 polymer ?
#
loop_
_entity_poly.entity_id
_entity_poly.type
_entity_poly.pdbx_seq_one_letter_code
_entity_poly.pdbx_strand_id
1 'polypeptide(L)'
;MDHAALFTLEVLRKTNRPPTDQETAIILQSMAPTNAKLKVVEAQISDAIVHIKALKSQIEQADINLQRLREEEAAILETFTDHRRVFSPFRNLPEDVLREICVTYVEAGLPTLSCHRSTPSPYILSQICRAMRHIALTTPTIWATMNVRIESLSFRHRGLAQGVYLIMARRASEWFERAGGLALASNYVYRGQERLIRNGHCIWA
;
A
#
# COMPACT_ATOMS: atom_id res chain seq x y z
N MET A 1 34.09 -16.97 -48.50
CA MET A 1 35.27 -17.56 -49.15
C MET A 1 35.17 -17.28 -50.62
N ASP A 2 36.28 -16.92 -51.23
CA ASP A 2 36.31 -16.56 -52.65
C ASP A 2 36.26 -17.80 -53.55
N HIS A 3 35.69 -17.67 -54.76
CA HIS A 3 35.50 -18.81 -55.68
C HIS A 3 36.83 -19.43 -56.12
N ALA A 4 37.90 -18.62 -56.19
CA ALA A 4 39.25 -19.07 -56.50
C ALA A 4 39.82 -19.98 -55.39
N ALA A 5 39.63 -19.63 -54.12
CA ALA A 5 40.12 -20.44 -53.00
C ALA A 5 39.38 -21.78 -52.86
N LEU A 6 38.07 -21.80 -53.14
CA LEU A 6 37.28 -23.04 -53.16
C LEU A 6 37.73 -23.99 -54.28
N PHE A 7 38.02 -23.45 -55.46
CA PHE A 7 38.56 -24.22 -56.57
C PHE A 7 39.94 -24.80 -56.22
N THR A 8 40.83 -23.99 -55.65
CA THR A 8 42.16 -24.44 -55.19
C THR A 8 42.06 -25.56 -54.14
N LEU A 9 41.17 -25.43 -53.15
CA LEU A 9 40.95 -26.46 -52.14
C LEU A 9 40.40 -27.76 -52.74
N GLU A 10 39.49 -27.68 -53.72
CA GLU A 10 38.94 -28.87 -54.39
C GLU A 10 40.00 -29.60 -55.24
N VAL A 11 40.88 -28.85 -55.91
CA VAL A 11 42.01 -29.42 -56.66
C VAL A 11 43.01 -30.11 -55.74
N LEU A 12 43.37 -29.48 -54.62
CA LEU A 12 44.27 -30.07 -53.63
C LEU A 12 43.68 -31.33 -52.99
N ARG A 13 42.38 -31.32 -52.71
CA ARG A 13 41.67 -32.48 -52.17
C ARG A 13 41.65 -33.67 -53.13
N LYS A 14 41.47 -33.42 -54.44
CA LYS A 14 41.45 -34.48 -55.46
C LYS A 14 42.83 -35.05 -55.78
N THR A 15 43.86 -34.22 -55.74
CA THR A 15 45.22 -34.61 -56.13
C THR A 15 46.06 -35.10 -54.96
N ASN A 16 45.66 -34.77 -53.72
CA ASN A 16 46.36 -35.09 -52.47
C ASN A 16 47.85 -34.70 -52.48
N ARG A 17 48.22 -33.74 -53.34
CA ARG A 17 49.58 -33.22 -53.47
C ARG A 17 49.81 -32.08 -52.48
N PRO A 18 51.05 -31.84 -52.02
CA PRO A 18 51.34 -30.70 -51.19
C PRO A 18 51.01 -29.39 -51.94
N PRO A 19 50.39 -28.41 -51.27
CA PRO A 19 50.05 -27.13 -51.88
C PRO A 19 51.29 -26.32 -52.24
N THR A 20 51.25 -25.67 -53.40
CA THR A 20 52.29 -24.74 -53.85
C THR A 20 52.18 -23.40 -53.11
N ASP A 21 53.27 -22.65 -52.99
CA ASP A 21 53.30 -21.31 -52.33
C ASP A 21 52.25 -20.32 -52.85
N GLN A 22 51.91 -20.40 -54.14
CA GLN A 22 50.86 -19.57 -54.73
C GLN A 22 49.46 -19.99 -54.27
N GLU A 23 49.23 -21.29 -54.10
CA GLU A 23 47.96 -21.84 -53.63
C GLU A 23 47.75 -21.56 -52.14
N THR A 24 48.82 -21.63 -51.33
CA THR A 24 48.79 -21.24 -49.92
C THR A 24 48.51 -19.74 -49.76
N ALA A 25 49.11 -18.88 -50.60
CA ALA A 25 48.84 -17.44 -50.60
C ALA A 25 47.36 -17.13 -50.93
N ILE A 26 46.77 -17.78 -51.93
CA ILE A 26 45.35 -17.61 -52.31
C ILE A 26 44.42 -18.02 -51.16
N ILE A 27 44.73 -19.15 -50.49
CA ILE A 27 43.94 -19.63 -49.35
C ILE A 27 44.05 -18.64 -48.18
N LEU A 28 45.26 -18.22 -47.81
CA LEU A 28 45.50 -17.26 -46.72
C LEU A 28 44.81 -15.92 -46.98
N GLN A 29 44.88 -15.40 -48.22
CA GLN A 29 44.22 -14.16 -48.60
C GLN A 29 42.69 -14.29 -48.52
N SER A 30 42.12 -15.43 -48.90
CA SER A 30 40.68 -15.68 -48.79
C SER A 30 40.19 -15.83 -47.34
N MET A 31 41.06 -16.26 -46.43
CA MET A 31 40.78 -16.44 -45.00
C MET A 31 41.00 -15.17 -44.17
N ALA A 32 41.82 -14.24 -44.67
CA ALA A 32 42.11 -12.96 -44.01
C ALA A 32 40.87 -12.19 -43.50
N PRO A 33 39.78 -11.99 -44.29
CA PRO A 33 38.59 -11.30 -43.80
C PRO A 33 37.85 -12.08 -42.71
N THR A 34 37.85 -13.41 -42.76
CA THR A 34 37.25 -14.26 -41.73
C THR A 34 38.05 -14.20 -40.43
N ASN A 35 39.38 -14.24 -40.51
CA ASN A 35 40.26 -14.11 -39.35
C ASN A 35 40.15 -12.72 -38.71
N ALA A 36 39.99 -11.66 -39.51
CA ALA A 36 39.73 -10.32 -38.99
C ALA A 36 38.40 -10.27 -38.21
N LYS A 37 37.33 -10.88 -38.74
CA LYS A 37 36.04 -10.99 -38.04
C LYS A 37 36.15 -11.80 -36.75
N LEU A 38 36.88 -12.92 -36.75
CA LEU A 38 37.10 -13.74 -35.56
C LEU A 38 37.83 -12.95 -34.45
N LYS A 39 38.87 -12.18 -34.81
CA LYS A 39 39.57 -11.31 -33.85
C LYS A 39 38.66 -10.24 -33.25
N VAL A 40 37.77 -9.66 -34.04
CA VAL A 40 36.78 -8.67 -33.55
C VAL A 40 35.81 -9.34 -32.56
N VAL A 41 35.30 -10.52 -32.89
CA VAL A 41 34.39 -11.27 -32.02
C VAL A 41 35.10 -11.69 -30.72
N GLU A 42 36.35 -12.13 -30.79
CA GLU A 42 37.16 -12.48 -29.61
C GLU A 42 37.39 -11.27 -28.68
N ALA A 43 37.68 -10.10 -29.26
CA ALA A 43 37.79 -8.86 -28.49
C ALA A 43 36.45 -8.47 -27.84
N GLN A 44 35.34 -8.60 -28.55
CA GLN A 44 33.99 -8.34 -28.01
C GLN A 44 33.61 -9.30 -26.89
N ILE A 45 33.94 -10.60 -27.01
CA ILE A 45 33.72 -11.59 -25.96
C ILE A 45 34.56 -11.23 -24.73
N SER A 46 35.82 -10.86 -24.93
CA SER A 46 36.72 -10.47 -23.84
C SER A 46 36.18 -9.25 -23.09
N ASP A 47 35.73 -8.22 -23.81
CA ASP A 47 35.12 -7.03 -23.22
C ASP A 47 33.81 -7.35 -22.47
N ALA A 48 32.94 -8.18 -23.07
CA ALA A 48 31.72 -8.63 -22.43
C ALA A 48 31.98 -9.41 -21.12
N ILE A 49 33.01 -10.25 -21.07
CA ILE A 49 33.41 -10.97 -19.86
C ILE A 49 33.84 -10.01 -18.75
N VAL A 50 34.65 -9.00 -19.08
CA VAL A 50 35.07 -7.96 -18.13
C VAL A 50 33.86 -7.20 -17.59
N HIS A 51 32.93 -6.83 -18.47
CA HIS A 51 31.72 -6.12 -18.09
C HIS A 51 30.81 -6.96 -17.18
N ILE A 52 30.59 -8.23 -17.50
CA ILE A 52 29.82 -9.16 -16.65
C ILE A 52 30.47 -9.30 -15.26
N LYS A 53 31.79 -9.40 -15.20
CA LYS A 53 32.51 -9.49 -13.92
C LYS A 53 32.31 -8.22 -13.08
N ALA A 54 32.38 -7.04 -13.71
CA ALA A 54 32.13 -5.77 -13.03
C ALA A 54 30.68 -5.67 -12.52
N LEU A 55 29.69 -6.08 -13.32
CA LEU A 55 28.29 -6.09 -12.91
C LEU A 55 28.03 -7.06 -11.75
N LYS A 56 28.63 -8.25 -11.78
CA LYS A 56 28.52 -9.21 -10.66
C LYS A 56 29.05 -8.63 -9.35
N SER A 57 30.19 -7.94 -9.40
CA SER A 57 30.75 -7.28 -8.23
C SER A 57 29.85 -6.16 -7.69
N GLN A 58 29.20 -5.40 -8.58
CA GLN A 58 28.23 -4.37 -8.17
C GLN A 58 26.97 -4.98 -7.52
N ILE A 59 26.48 -6.10 -8.05
CA ILE A 59 25.35 -6.83 -7.46
C ILE A 59 25.70 -7.28 -6.05
N GLU A 60 26.86 -7.93 -5.87
CA GLU A 60 27.32 -8.40 -4.56
C GLU A 60 27.44 -7.24 -3.55
N GLN A 61 28.00 -6.10 -3.97
CA GLN A 61 28.10 -4.93 -3.10
C GLN A 61 26.72 -4.35 -2.73
N ALA A 62 25.77 -4.36 -3.66
CA ALA A 62 24.40 -3.91 -3.41
C ALA A 62 23.67 -4.86 -2.45
N ASP A 63 23.85 -6.17 -2.58
CA ASP A 63 23.27 -7.17 -1.68
C ASP A 63 23.82 -7.03 -0.25
N ILE A 64 25.11 -6.81 -0.08
CA ILE A 64 25.72 -6.53 1.24
C ILE A 64 25.10 -5.27 1.86
N ASN A 65 24.94 -4.21 1.06
CA ASN A 65 24.32 -2.97 1.54
C ASN A 65 22.86 -3.15 1.92
N LEU A 66 22.10 -3.92 1.13
CA LEU A 66 20.70 -4.25 1.43
C LEU A 66 20.59 -5.07 2.70
N GLN A 67 21.48 -6.04 2.91
CA GLN A 67 21.49 -6.85 4.12
C GLN A 67 21.77 -5.98 5.35
N ARG A 68 22.80 -5.12 5.30
CA ARG A 68 23.09 -4.17 6.38
C ARG A 68 21.89 -3.28 6.71
N LEU A 69 21.25 -2.70 5.70
CA LEU A 69 20.07 -1.85 5.89
C LEU A 69 18.89 -2.61 6.50
N ARG A 70 18.68 -3.88 6.13
CA ARG A 70 17.65 -4.74 6.73
C ARG A 70 17.97 -5.09 8.18
N GLU A 71 19.23 -5.33 8.51
CA GLU A 71 19.66 -5.57 9.89
C GLU A 71 19.46 -4.32 10.75
N GLU A 72 19.78 -3.14 10.23
CA GLU A 72 19.49 -1.85 10.89
C GLU A 72 17.99 -1.61 11.07
N GLU A 73 17.18 -1.86 10.03
CA GLU A 73 15.73 -1.79 10.11
C GLU A 73 15.18 -2.74 11.19
N ALA A 74 15.66 -3.99 11.22
CA ALA A 74 15.24 -4.99 12.18
C ALA A 74 15.61 -4.58 13.62
N ALA A 75 16.84 -4.09 13.85
CA ALA A 75 17.28 -3.62 15.16
C ALA A 75 16.45 -2.42 15.64
N ILE A 76 16.17 -1.47 14.74
CA ILE A 76 15.29 -0.33 15.05
C ILE A 76 13.89 -0.85 15.38
N LEU A 77 13.30 -1.72 14.57
CA LEU A 77 11.97 -2.27 14.83
C LEU A 77 11.90 -3.02 16.15
N GLU A 78 12.93 -3.80 16.50
CA GLU A 78 13.01 -4.50 17.78
C GLU A 78 12.96 -3.51 18.96
N THR A 79 13.81 -2.47 18.95
CA THR A 79 13.76 -1.41 19.99
C THR A 79 12.39 -0.73 20.04
N PHE A 80 11.78 -0.44 18.89
CA PHE A 80 10.44 0.13 18.82
C PHE A 80 9.36 -0.83 19.32
N THR A 81 9.50 -2.15 19.17
CA THR A 81 8.52 -3.10 19.71
C THR A 81 8.56 -3.13 21.24
N ASP A 82 9.73 -3.05 21.84
CA ASP A 82 9.91 -2.94 23.29
C ASP A 82 9.36 -1.61 23.80
N HIS A 83 9.68 -0.51 23.11
CA HIS A 83 9.08 0.79 23.42
C HIS A 83 7.56 0.79 23.20
N ARG A 84 7.03 0.13 22.17
CA ARG A 84 5.59 0.07 21.88
C ARG A 84 4.81 -0.76 22.90
N ARG A 85 5.44 -1.75 23.54
CA ARG A 85 4.86 -2.46 24.70
C ARG A 85 4.75 -1.54 25.92
N VAL A 86 5.74 -0.67 26.12
CA VAL A 86 5.74 0.38 27.17
C VAL A 86 4.75 1.51 26.83
N PHE A 87 4.64 1.90 25.56
CA PHE A 87 3.76 2.97 25.05
C PHE A 87 2.35 2.51 24.66
N SER A 88 1.97 1.25 24.92
CA SER A 88 0.58 0.82 24.80
C SER A 88 -0.01 0.60 26.19
N PRO A 89 -0.22 1.68 26.98
CA PRO A 89 -0.81 1.56 28.32
C PRO A 89 -2.13 0.79 28.27
N PHE A 90 -2.90 0.96 27.20
CA PHE A 90 -4.15 0.24 26.98
C PHE A 90 -4.04 -1.28 26.76
N ARG A 91 -2.85 -1.84 26.53
CA ARG A 91 -2.66 -3.30 26.41
C ARG A 91 -2.25 -3.96 27.73
N ASN A 92 -1.72 -3.18 28.67
CA ASN A 92 -1.26 -3.67 29.97
C ASN A 92 -2.29 -3.41 31.09
N LEU A 93 -3.37 -2.68 30.79
CA LEU A 93 -4.44 -2.44 31.74
C LEU A 93 -5.32 -3.70 31.88
N PRO A 94 -5.77 -4.03 33.11
CA PRO A 94 -6.83 -4.99 33.32
C PRO A 94 -8.08 -4.62 32.51
N GLU A 95 -8.84 -5.63 32.09
CA GLU A 95 -10.04 -5.43 31.28
C GLU A 95 -11.05 -4.50 31.97
N ASP A 96 -11.20 -4.61 33.29
CA ASP A 96 -12.14 -3.81 34.09
C ASP A 96 -11.80 -2.32 34.03
N VAL A 97 -10.52 -1.97 34.08
CA VAL A 97 -10.06 -0.57 34.00
C VAL A 97 -10.26 -0.02 32.59
N LEU A 98 -9.98 -0.83 31.56
CA LEU A 98 -10.26 -0.45 30.17
C LEU A 98 -11.76 -0.24 29.92
N ARG A 99 -12.60 -1.10 30.52
CA ARG A 99 -14.06 -1.00 30.44
C ARG A 99 -14.55 0.31 31.04
N GLU A 100 -14.07 0.64 32.23
CA GLU A 100 -14.42 1.89 32.90
C GLU A 100 -14.00 3.11 32.04
N ILE A 101 -12.75 3.14 31.56
CA ILE A 101 -12.27 4.20 30.66
C ILE A 101 -13.18 4.35 29.43
N CYS A 102 -13.57 3.25 28.79
CA CYS A 102 -14.45 3.27 27.64
C CYS A 102 -15.85 3.83 27.96
N VAL A 103 -16.43 3.44 29.10
CA VAL A 103 -17.74 3.94 29.54
C VAL A 103 -17.67 5.42 29.86
N THR A 104 -16.74 5.85 30.72
CA THR A 104 -16.58 7.26 31.12
C THR A 104 -16.32 8.16 29.91
N TYR A 105 -15.51 7.72 28.94
CA TYR A 105 -15.24 8.48 27.71
C TYR A 105 -16.52 8.71 26.89
N VAL A 106 -17.36 7.69 26.76
CA VAL A 106 -18.59 7.76 25.97
C VAL A 106 -19.62 8.65 26.66
N GLU A 107 -19.78 8.50 27.97
CA GLU A 107 -20.69 9.33 28.78
C GLU A 107 -20.29 10.82 28.74
N ALA A 108 -19.00 11.13 28.85
CA ALA A 108 -18.49 12.51 28.79
C ALA A 108 -18.71 13.16 27.41
N GLY A 109 -18.68 12.38 26.34
CA GLY A 109 -18.71 12.88 24.97
C GLY A 109 -20.10 12.92 24.31
N LEU A 110 -21.12 12.34 24.93
CA LEU A 110 -22.46 12.08 24.38
C LEU A 110 -22.42 11.61 22.90
N PRO A 111 -22.40 10.29 22.65
CA PRO A 111 -22.17 9.74 21.32
C PRO A 111 -23.13 10.31 20.28
N THR A 112 -22.61 11.08 19.32
CA THR A 112 -23.43 11.80 18.35
C THR A 112 -23.39 11.14 16.97
N LEU A 113 -24.55 10.65 16.50
CA LEU A 113 -24.80 10.32 15.11
C LEU A 113 -25.19 11.59 14.33
N SER A 114 -24.47 11.88 13.25
CA SER A 114 -24.78 13.00 12.36
C SER A 114 -24.62 12.65 10.89
N CYS A 115 -25.23 13.46 10.03
CA CYS A 115 -25.12 13.36 8.57
C CYS A 115 -23.73 13.73 8.02
N HIS A 116 -22.88 14.36 8.83
CA HIS A 116 -21.53 14.77 8.45
C HIS A 116 -20.51 13.67 8.81
N ARG A 117 -19.24 13.80 8.39
CA ARG A 117 -18.16 12.82 8.67
C ARG A 117 -17.74 12.74 10.15
N SER A 118 -18.67 12.79 11.09
CA SER A 118 -18.38 12.50 12.50
C SER A 118 -18.53 11.01 12.73
N THR A 119 -17.49 10.39 13.31
CA THR A 119 -17.57 9.01 13.80
C THR A 119 -17.96 9.07 15.27
N PRO A 120 -19.06 8.42 15.69
CA PRO A 120 -19.48 8.43 17.09
C PRO A 120 -18.45 7.72 18.00
N SER A 121 -18.39 8.12 19.27
CA SER A 121 -17.37 7.67 20.23
C SER A 121 -17.25 6.13 20.36
N PRO A 122 -18.33 5.31 20.42
CA PRO A 122 -18.22 3.85 20.47
C PRO A 122 -17.50 3.26 19.25
N TYR A 123 -17.75 3.83 18.06
CA TYR A 123 -17.08 3.40 16.85
C TYR A 123 -15.61 3.79 16.84
N ILE A 124 -15.24 4.96 17.38
CA ILE A 124 -13.84 5.37 17.56
C ILE A 124 -13.10 4.39 18.47
N LEU A 125 -13.67 4.08 19.64
CA LEU A 125 -13.08 3.12 20.59
C LEU A 125 -12.80 1.76 19.93
N SER A 126 -13.73 1.30 19.08
CA SER A 126 -13.58 0.04 18.34
C SER A 126 -12.44 0.02 17.31
N GLN A 127 -11.85 1.18 16.98
CA GLN A 127 -10.75 1.29 16.01
C GLN A 127 -9.36 1.39 16.68
N ILE A 128 -9.29 1.69 17.98
CA ILE A 128 -8.02 1.94 18.68
C ILE A 128 -7.20 0.65 18.85
N CYS A 129 -7.78 -0.38 19.47
CA CYS A 129 -7.09 -1.66 19.69
C CYS A 129 -8.07 -2.83 19.80
N ARG A 130 -7.54 -4.06 19.80
CA ARG A 130 -8.36 -5.30 19.90
C ARG A 130 -9.12 -5.37 21.24
N ALA A 131 -8.50 -4.97 22.35
CA ALA A 131 -9.12 -5.01 23.68
C ALA A 131 -10.30 -4.02 23.78
N MET A 132 -10.08 -2.75 23.40
CA MET A 132 -11.16 -1.75 23.37
C MET A 132 -12.27 -2.12 22.38
N ARG A 133 -11.94 -2.74 21.25
CA ARG A 133 -12.95 -3.28 20.33
C ARG A 133 -13.80 -4.35 21.00
N HIS A 134 -13.17 -5.29 21.70
CA HIS A 134 -13.90 -6.32 22.42
C HIS A 134 -14.87 -5.69 23.43
N ILE A 135 -14.35 -4.82 24.30
CA ILE A 135 -15.14 -4.09 25.32
C ILE A 135 -16.27 -3.28 24.69
N ALA A 136 -15.99 -2.52 23.64
CA ALA A 136 -16.98 -1.69 22.95
C ALA A 136 -18.10 -2.56 22.35
N LEU A 137 -17.82 -3.78 21.91
CA LEU A 137 -18.84 -4.68 21.34
C LEU A 137 -19.58 -5.51 22.39
N THR A 138 -18.97 -5.81 23.53
CA THR A 138 -19.56 -6.66 24.60
C THR A 138 -20.16 -5.90 25.77
N THR A 139 -20.06 -4.57 25.79
CA THR A 139 -20.60 -3.72 26.86
C THR A 139 -21.78 -2.90 26.36
N PRO A 140 -23.03 -3.35 26.55
CA PRO A 140 -24.22 -2.64 26.06
C PRO A 140 -24.36 -1.22 26.61
N THR A 141 -23.85 -0.92 27.81
CA THR A 141 -23.90 0.42 28.43
C THR A 141 -23.24 1.50 27.57
N ILE A 142 -22.21 1.15 26.79
CA ILE A 142 -21.54 2.06 25.85
C ILE A 142 -22.51 2.53 24.74
N TRP A 143 -23.54 1.74 24.45
CA TRP A 143 -24.55 2.02 23.42
C TRP A 143 -25.86 2.54 24.02
N ALA A 144 -25.97 2.66 25.36
CA ALA A 144 -27.20 3.03 26.06
C ALA A 144 -27.67 4.47 25.77
N THR A 145 -26.77 5.32 25.27
CA THR A 145 -27.07 6.71 24.92
C THR A 145 -26.76 6.97 23.46
N MET A 146 -27.55 7.83 22.83
CA MET A 146 -27.36 8.24 21.43
C MET A 146 -27.89 9.64 21.22
N ASN A 147 -27.06 10.54 20.71
CA ASN A 147 -27.47 11.86 20.27
C ASN A 147 -27.59 11.87 18.74
N VAL A 148 -28.76 12.16 18.22
CA VAL A 148 -29.01 12.21 16.77
C VAL A 148 -29.10 13.67 16.35
N ARG A 149 -28.12 14.12 15.57
CA ARG A 149 -28.10 15.46 14.98
C ARG A 149 -28.54 15.40 13.52
N ILE A 150 -29.72 15.97 13.27
CA ILE A 150 -30.28 16.10 11.94
C ILE A 150 -30.06 17.52 11.48
N GLU A 151 -29.16 17.70 10.51
CA GLU A 151 -28.91 19.00 9.88
C GLU A 151 -29.65 19.04 8.53
N SER A 152 -30.28 20.19 8.23
CA SER A 152 -30.93 20.42 6.95
C SER A 152 -29.87 20.43 5.85
N LEU A 153 -29.67 19.29 5.19
CA LEU A 153 -28.87 19.20 3.97
C LEU A 153 -29.50 20.15 2.95
N SER A 154 -28.81 21.25 2.65
CA SER A 154 -29.33 22.29 1.75
C SER A 154 -29.94 21.65 0.50
N PHE A 155 -31.16 22.04 0.17
CA PHE A 155 -32.09 21.45 -0.81
C PHE A 155 -31.55 21.29 -2.26
N ARG A 156 -30.27 21.59 -2.53
CA ARG A 156 -29.66 21.53 -3.87
C ARG A 156 -29.30 20.12 -4.35
N HIS A 157 -29.31 19.09 -3.49
CA HIS A 157 -29.07 17.70 -3.90
C HIS A 157 -30.00 16.69 -3.19
N ARG A 158 -31.26 16.62 -3.65
CA ARG A 158 -32.27 15.68 -3.12
C ARG A 158 -31.82 14.21 -3.16
N GLY A 159 -31.02 13.81 -4.15
CA GLY A 159 -30.48 12.45 -4.29
C GLY A 159 -29.35 12.11 -3.29
N LEU A 160 -28.50 13.07 -2.94
CA LEU A 160 -27.42 12.85 -1.95
C LEU A 160 -27.99 12.80 -0.52
N ALA A 161 -29.09 13.51 -0.25
CA ALA A 161 -29.74 13.50 1.06
C ALA A 161 -30.30 12.11 1.41
N GLN A 162 -30.95 11.43 0.46
CA GLN A 162 -31.56 10.12 0.73
C GLN A 162 -30.53 9.05 1.10
N GLY A 163 -29.39 8.98 0.41
CA GLY A 163 -28.32 8.04 0.73
C GLY A 163 -27.72 8.26 2.12
N VAL A 164 -27.55 9.53 2.52
CA VAL A 164 -27.02 9.90 3.84
C VAL A 164 -27.99 9.49 4.97
N TYR A 165 -29.30 9.67 4.78
CA TYR A 165 -30.30 9.20 5.74
C TYR A 165 -30.37 7.67 5.85
N LEU A 166 -30.23 6.94 4.74
CA LEU A 166 -30.17 5.46 4.78
C LEU A 166 -28.96 4.95 5.57
N ILE A 167 -27.80 5.57 5.40
CA ILE A 167 -26.60 5.22 6.17
C ILE A 167 -26.81 5.52 7.66
N MET A 168 -27.41 6.66 7.99
CA MET A 168 -27.74 6.98 9.39
C MET A 168 -28.75 6.01 9.98
N ALA A 169 -29.81 5.66 9.24
CA ALA A 169 -30.80 4.68 9.68
C ALA A 169 -30.15 3.32 9.96
N ARG A 170 -29.28 2.85 9.06
CA ARG A 170 -28.51 1.62 9.27
C ARG A 170 -27.65 1.69 10.53
N ARG A 171 -26.91 2.78 10.73
CA ARG A 171 -26.09 2.97 11.94
C ARG A 171 -26.92 3.01 13.21
N ALA A 172 -28.09 3.64 13.17
CA ALA A 172 -29.02 3.65 14.29
C ALA A 172 -29.56 2.24 14.59
N SER A 173 -29.89 1.44 13.56
CA SER A 173 -30.27 0.04 13.75
C SER A 173 -29.15 -0.79 14.40
N GLU A 174 -27.91 -0.67 13.91
CA GLU A 174 -26.76 -1.33 14.52
C GLU A 174 -26.53 -0.86 15.97
N TRP A 175 -26.84 0.41 16.26
CA TRP A 175 -26.77 0.96 17.62
C TRP A 175 -27.79 0.28 18.55
N PHE A 176 -29.02 0.14 18.08
CA PHE A 176 -30.11 -0.49 18.82
C PHE A 176 -29.81 -1.96 19.13
N GLU A 177 -29.28 -2.70 18.15
CA GLU A 177 -28.86 -4.09 18.35
C GLU A 177 -27.78 -4.21 19.43
N ARG A 178 -26.83 -3.27 19.48
CA ARG A 178 -25.71 -3.29 20.43
C ARG A 178 -26.08 -2.84 21.84
N ALA A 179 -27.03 -1.93 21.97
CA ALA A 179 -27.61 -1.57 23.27
C ALA A 179 -28.41 -2.72 23.89
N GLY A 180 -28.87 -3.67 23.06
CA GLY A 180 -29.61 -4.83 23.50
C GLY A 180 -30.90 -4.44 24.21
N GLY A 181 -31.16 -5.04 25.37
CA GLY A 181 -32.36 -4.77 26.17
C GLY A 181 -32.28 -3.53 27.08
N LEU A 182 -31.20 -2.73 27.02
CA LEU A 182 -31.10 -1.52 27.85
C LEU A 182 -32.04 -0.42 27.37
N ALA A 183 -32.61 0.34 28.31
CA ALA A 183 -33.38 1.53 27.99
C ALA A 183 -32.46 2.57 27.33
N LEU A 184 -32.82 2.97 26.11
CA LEU A 184 -32.02 3.90 25.31
C LEU A 184 -32.45 5.34 25.55
N ALA A 185 -31.50 6.19 25.92
CA ALA A 185 -31.70 7.63 25.93
C ALA A 185 -31.29 8.22 24.57
N SER A 186 -32.28 8.54 23.73
CA SER A 186 -32.07 9.20 22.45
C SER A 186 -32.39 10.69 22.53
N ASN A 187 -31.41 11.56 22.30
CA ASN A 187 -31.61 13.00 22.18
C ASN A 187 -31.64 13.41 20.71
N TYR A 188 -32.59 14.24 20.31
CA TYR A 188 -32.70 14.74 18.94
C TYR A 188 -32.41 16.24 18.90
N VAL A 189 -31.41 16.65 18.12
CA VAL A 189 -31.09 18.06 17.89
C VAL A 189 -31.32 18.38 16.42
N TYR A 190 -32.35 19.17 16.14
CA TYR A 190 -32.63 19.69 14.80
C TYR A 190 -31.99 21.06 14.65
N ARG A 191 -30.98 21.17 13.75
CA ARG A 191 -30.40 22.48 13.40
C ARG A 191 -31.00 22.93 12.07
N GLY A 192 -32.13 23.65 12.17
CA GLY A 192 -32.68 24.41 11.06
C GLY A 192 -31.76 25.58 10.71
N GLN A 193 -31.63 25.89 9.43
CA GLN A 193 -30.98 27.13 8.99
C GLN A 193 -31.78 28.30 9.57
N GLU A 194 -31.27 28.95 10.63
CA GLU A 194 -31.74 30.28 11.00
C GLU A 194 -31.45 31.21 9.81
N ARG A 195 -32.48 31.46 9.01
CA ARG A 195 -32.51 32.65 8.18
C ARG A 195 -32.46 33.82 9.17
N LEU A 196 -31.38 34.60 9.11
CA LEU A 196 -31.34 35.95 9.64
C LEU A 196 -32.62 36.67 9.19
N ILE A 197 -33.59 36.80 10.10
CA ILE A 197 -34.67 37.75 9.94
C ILE A 197 -34.04 39.12 10.17
N ARG A 198 -33.51 39.72 9.10
CA ARG A 198 -33.37 41.17 9.04
C ARG A 198 -34.60 41.71 8.34
N ASN A 199 -35.44 42.33 9.16
CA ASN A 199 -36.57 43.20 8.85
C ASN A 199 -37.73 42.51 8.12
N GLY A 200 -38.82 42.41 8.87
CA GLY A 200 -40.05 41.78 8.43
C GLY A 200 -40.52 42.31 7.10
N HIS A 201 -40.89 41.39 6.22
CA HIS A 201 -42.18 41.32 5.54
C HIS A 201 -42.10 40.15 4.56
N CYS A 202 -42.98 39.17 4.76
CA CYS A 202 -43.14 38.04 3.84
C CYS A 202 -43.94 38.52 2.62
N ILE A 203 -43.36 38.49 1.43
CA ILE A 203 -44.14 38.32 0.19
C ILE A 203 -43.37 37.37 -0.72
N TRP A 204 -44.05 36.30 -1.13
CA TRP A 204 -43.53 35.19 -1.93
C TRP A 204 -43.29 35.58 -3.39
N ALA A 205 -42.15 35.17 -3.94
CA ALA A 205 -41.98 34.68 -5.31
C ALA A 205 -40.72 33.80 -5.36
#